data_AF-A0A1I4VVU3-F1
#
_entry.id   AF-A0A1I4VVU3-F1
#
_cell.length_a   1.000
_cell.length_b   1.000
_cell.length_c   1.000
_cell.angle_alpha   90.00
_cell.angle_beta   90.00
_cell.angle_gamma   90.00
#
_symmetry.space_group_name_H-M   'P 1'
#
loop_
_entity.id
_entity.type
_entity.pdbx_description
1 polymer ?
#
loop_
_entity_poly.entity_id
_entity_poly.type
_entity_poly.pdbx_seq_one_letter_code
_entity_poly.pdbx_strand_id
1 'polypeptide(L)'
;MSSSGPSAPSPQPSVPPARAPLKALIPLFGSTIVFACLDTTAKAMSYHLPVIEVSWFRYVINLLMAVAVLNPVSSPGAWRFQRPGLQIVRALLLTTMTLANFSALYYLQVAEVTSIGFLAPMVITLLSVIFLHEKIGIRRVVAIVVGFLGVLLITQPGFGSFHPAMLLALASMLSGAVYTLVTRYLATRVNPGSLVISLAAVPSLLLVPPLFIVWQTPSSPLVWAGLIFMGAAGGFGHFLVMTAHRFATAATLAPYGYVQLIWTVISGYLVFADIPSIWTLIGAGVVIASGLYLLHRERVVHARERAAAARI
;
A
#
# COMPACT_ATOMS: atom_id res chain seq x y z
N MET A 1 -7.11 -34.17 47.07
CA MET A 1 -5.87 -33.42 46.74
C MET A 1 -5.40 -33.89 45.37
N SER A 2 -5.82 -33.22 44.28
CA SER A 2 -5.31 -33.51 42.94
C SER A 2 -4.17 -32.54 42.62
N SER A 3 -3.01 -33.09 42.29
CA SER A 3 -1.79 -32.37 41.96
C SER A 3 -1.89 -31.75 40.55
N SER A 4 -1.96 -30.43 40.47
CA SER A 4 -1.75 -29.67 39.23
C SER A 4 -0.29 -29.75 38.83
N GLY A 5 0.02 -30.55 37.79
CA GLY A 5 1.34 -30.58 37.17
C GLY A 5 1.68 -29.24 36.49
N PRO A 6 2.98 -28.90 36.35
CA PRO A 6 3.40 -27.63 35.78
C PRO A 6 3.01 -27.53 34.30
N SER A 7 2.34 -26.43 33.96
CA SER A 7 1.97 -26.06 32.59
C SER A 7 3.21 -25.96 31.70
N ALA A 8 3.19 -26.66 30.56
CA ALA A 8 4.25 -26.58 29.57
C ALA A 8 4.43 -25.13 29.08
N PRO A 9 5.68 -24.64 28.93
CA PRO A 9 5.93 -23.29 28.45
C PRO A 9 5.40 -23.12 27.02
N SER A 10 4.70 -22.01 26.79
CA SER A 10 4.23 -21.62 25.47
C SER A 10 5.40 -21.48 24.49
N PRO A 11 5.26 -21.91 23.22
CA PRO A 11 6.32 -21.81 22.24
C PRO A 11 6.71 -20.33 22.08
N GLN A 12 7.97 -20.01 22.38
CA GLN A 12 8.50 -18.68 22.15
C GLN A 12 8.38 -18.34 20.65
N PRO A 13 8.05 -17.09 20.29
CA PRO A 13 8.01 -16.69 18.89
C PRO A 13 9.38 -16.93 18.26
N SER A 14 9.43 -17.81 17.25
CA SER A 14 10.68 -18.13 16.54
C SER A 14 11.29 -16.87 15.94
N VAL A 15 12.61 -16.75 16.07
CA VAL A 15 13.38 -15.60 15.58
C VAL A 15 13.10 -15.41 14.08
N PRO A 16 12.62 -14.22 13.65
CA PRO A 16 12.46 -13.96 12.23
C PRO A 16 13.83 -14.05 11.54
N PRO A 17 13.98 -14.82 10.46
CA PRO A 17 15.27 -14.96 9.79
C PRO A 17 15.75 -13.59 9.28
N ALA A 18 17.07 -13.38 9.37
CA ALA A 18 17.70 -12.13 8.91
C ALA A 18 17.50 -11.86 7.41
N ARG A 19 17.24 -12.91 6.63
CA ARG A 19 16.90 -12.87 5.21
C ARG A 19 15.47 -13.36 5.00
N ALA A 20 14.76 -12.73 4.07
CA ALA A 20 13.44 -13.19 3.68
C ALA A 20 13.55 -14.58 3.04
N PRO A 21 12.77 -15.59 3.47
CA PRO A 21 12.73 -16.88 2.80
C PRO A 21 12.17 -16.71 1.38
N LEU A 22 12.62 -17.57 0.45
CA LEU A 22 12.16 -17.52 -0.95
C LEU A 22 10.63 -17.63 -1.07
N LYS A 23 10.00 -18.41 -0.19
CA LYS A 23 8.53 -18.55 -0.09
C LYS A 23 7.81 -17.24 0.24
N ALA A 24 8.49 -16.26 0.86
CA ALA A 24 7.96 -14.91 1.05
C ALA A 24 8.26 -13.99 -0.15
N LEU A 25 9.43 -14.15 -0.77
CA LEU A 25 9.90 -13.30 -1.86
C LEU A 25 9.13 -13.51 -3.17
N ILE A 26 8.82 -14.75 -3.54
CA ILE A 26 8.07 -15.08 -4.76
C ILE A 26 6.71 -14.34 -4.79
N PRO A 27 5.82 -14.50 -3.79
CA PRO A 27 4.55 -13.77 -3.81
C PRO A 27 4.75 -12.26 -3.70
N LEU A 28 5.76 -11.78 -2.99
CA LEU A 28 6.04 -10.34 -2.93
C LEU A 28 6.42 -9.77 -4.30
N PHE A 29 7.37 -10.37 -5.02
CA PHE A 29 7.73 -9.91 -6.36
C PHE A 29 6.57 -10.02 -7.34
N GLY A 30 5.79 -11.11 -7.26
CA GLY A 30 4.54 -11.24 -8.01
C GLY A 30 3.59 -10.07 -7.74
N SER A 31 3.43 -9.67 -6.47
CA SER A 31 2.58 -8.52 -6.12
C SER A 31 3.07 -7.20 -6.72
N THR A 32 4.39 -6.97 -6.79
CA THR A 32 4.95 -5.73 -7.36
C THR A 32 4.66 -5.62 -8.86
N ILE A 33 4.70 -6.73 -9.60
CA ILE A 33 4.34 -6.78 -11.02
C ILE A 33 2.84 -6.51 -11.17
N VAL A 34 2.02 -7.19 -10.37
CA VAL A 34 0.55 -7.05 -10.42
C VAL A 34 0.10 -5.63 -10.09
N PHE A 35 0.73 -4.97 -9.11
CA PHE A 35 0.42 -3.57 -8.80
C PHE A 35 0.88 -2.60 -9.89
N ALA A 36 2.03 -2.82 -10.52
CA ALA A 36 2.44 -2.03 -11.68
C ALA A 36 1.43 -2.17 -12.83
N CYS A 37 0.95 -3.39 -13.10
CA CYS A 37 -0.12 -3.63 -14.06
C CYS A 37 -1.43 -2.94 -13.66
N LEU A 38 -1.81 -3.01 -12.38
CA LEU A 38 -3.00 -2.31 -11.87
C LEU A 38 -2.94 -0.81 -12.14
N ASP A 39 -1.84 -0.14 -11.76
CA ASP A 39 -1.71 1.31 -11.92
C ASP A 39 -1.66 1.70 -13.40
N THR A 40 -1.00 0.88 -14.23
CA THR A 40 -0.94 1.08 -15.68
C THR A 40 -2.31 0.95 -16.33
N THR A 41 -3.08 -0.09 -15.98
CA THR A 41 -4.45 -0.25 -16.48
C THR A 41 -5.37 0.85 -15.93
N ALA A 42 -5.23 1.24 -14.67
CA ALA A 42 -6.01 2.34 -14.09
C ALA A 42 -5.77 3.65 -14.83
N LYS A 43 -4.52 3.98 -15.16
CA LYS A 43 -4.17 5.13 -16.00
C LYS A 43 -4.84 5.04 -17.37
N ALA A 44 -4.71 3.90 -18.05
CA ALA A 44 -5.32 3.68 -19.37
C ALA A 44 -6.86 3.81 -19.34
N MET A 45 -7.53 3.25 -18.32
CA MET A 45 -8.98 3.34 -18.19
C MET A 45 -9.44 4.76 -17.84
N SER A 46 -8.64 5.51 -17.10
CA SER A 46 -8.95 6.90 -16.74
C SER A 46 -8.94 7.84 -17.96
N TYR A 47 -8.34 7.45 -19.09
CA TYR A 47 -8.46 8.20 -20.35
C TYR A 47 -9.81 8.03 -21.03
N HIS A 48 -10.57 6.98 -20.68
CA HIS A 48 -11.85 6.67 -21.30
C HIS A 48 -13.04 6.93 -20.39
N LEU A 49 -12.84 6.85 -19.07
CA LEU A 49 -13.90 6.92 -18.08
C LEU A 49 -13.50 7.84 -16.92
N PRO A 50 -14.47 8.48 -16.25
CA PRO A 50 -14.19 9.27 -15.05
C PRO A 50 -13.51 8.45 -13.96
N VAL A 51 -12.56 9.07 -13.25
CA VAL A 51 -11.75 8.42 -12.21
C VAL A 51 -12.61 7.79 -11.09
N ILE A 52 -13.75 8.41 -10.78
CA ILE A 52 -14.71 7.89 -9.79
C ILE A 52 -15.27 6.53 -10.25
N GLU A 53 -15.60 6.41 -11.53
CA GLU A 53 -16.14 5.19 -12.13
C GLU A 53 -15.09 4.08 -12.18
N VAL A 54 -13.88 4.40 -12.65
CA VAL A 54 -12.74 3.47 -12.65
C VAL A 54 -12.46 2.96 -11.23
N SER A 55 -12.47 3.86 -10.25
CA SER A 55 -12.27 3.50 -8.83
C SER A 55 -13.39 2.62 -8.29
N TRP A 56 -14.65 2.88 -8.67
CA TRP A 56 -15.78 2.05 -8.25
C TRP A 56 -15.67 0.62 -8.77
N PHE A 57 -15.36 0.43 -10.06
CA PHE A 57 -15.14 -0.89 -10.64
C PHE A 57 -14.04 -1.65 -9.88
N ARG A 58 -12.92 -1.00 -9.56
CA ARG A 58 -11.85 -1.59 -8.73
C ARG A 58 -12.40 -2.15 -7.41
N TYR A 59 -13.27 -1.42 -6.72
CA TYR A 59 -13.81 -1.85 -5.42
C TYR A 59 -14.87 -2.95 -5.55
N VAL A 60 -15.77 -2.85 -6.52
CA VAL A 60 -16.83 -3.84 -6.72
C VAL A 60 -16.23 -5.19 -7.11
N ILE A 61 -15.26 -5.21 -8.03
CA ILE A 61 -14.59 -6.44 -8.42
C ILE A 61 -13.81 -7.05 -7.25
N ASN A 62 -13.12 -6.22 -6.46
CA ASN A 62 -12.47 -6.67 -5.23
C ASN A 62 -13.46 -7.25 -4.23
N LEU A 63 -14.65 -6.66 -4.09
CA LEU A 63 -15.70 -7.17 -3.22
C LEU A 63 -16.20 -8.53 -3.71
N LEU A 64 -16.46 -8.68 -5.01
CA LEU A 64 -16.88 -9.95 -5.61
C LEU A 64 -15.83 -11.05 -5.37
N MET A 65 -14.55 -10.75 -5.58
CA MET A 65 -13.46 -11.68 -5.28
C MET A 65 -13.37 -12.01 -3.79
N ALA A 66 -13.45 -11.00 -2.92
CA ALA A 66 -13.40 -11.19 -1.48
C ALA A 66 -14.54 -12.09 -0.99
N VAL A 67 -15.76 -11.87 -1.48
CA VAL A 67 -16.94 -12.69 -1.16
C VAL A 67 -16.79 -14.12 -1.69
N ALA A 68 -16.30 -14.29 -2.92
CA ALA A 68 -16.07 -15.61 -3.51
C ALA A 68 -15.05 -16.43 -2.71
N VAL A 69 -13.98 -15.79 -2.23
CA VAL A 69 -12.91 -16.47 -1.45
C VAL A 69 -13.31 -16.69 0.00
N LEU A 70 -13.90 -15.69 0.65
CA LEU A 70 -14.21 -15.76 2.08
C LEU A 70 -15.49 -16.51 2.40
N ASN A 71 -16.26 -16.95 1.38
CA ASN A 71 -17.51 -17.71 1.42
C ASN A 71 -18.21 -17.71 2.80
N PRO A 72 -19.41 -17.10 2.96
CA PRO A 72 -20.12 -17.01 4.24
C PRO A 72 -20.19 -18.32 5.05
N VAL A 73 -20.20 -19.47 4.37
CA VAL A 73 -20.20 -20.80 4.98
C VAL A 73 -18.87 -21.15 5.67
N SER A 74 -17.74 -20.75 5.09
CA SER A 74 -16.39 -21.06 5.59
C SER A 74 -15.83 -20.02 6.56
N SER A 75 -16.39 -18.81 6.61
CA SER A 75 -15.98 -17.75 7.57
C SER A 75 -17.16 -16.97 8.14
N PRO A 76 -17.95 -17.57 9.06
CA PRO A 76 -19.17 -16.96 9.61
C PRO A 76 -18.95 -15.61 10.31
N GLY A 77 -17.75 -15.39 10.86
CA GLY A 77 -17.38 -14.14 11.52
C GLY A 77 -16.95 -12.99 10.59
N ALA A 78 -16.81 -13.24 9.28
CA ALA A 78 -16.31 -12.23 8.34
C ALA A 78 -17.28 -11.06 8.15
N TRP A 79 -18.59 -11.29 8.30
CA TRP A 79 -19.63 -10.27 8.14
C TRP A 79 -19.92 -9.47 9.42
N ARG A 80 -19.27 -9.83 10.54
CA ARG A 80 -19.49 -9.18 11.83
C ARG A 80 -18.52 -8.01 12.00
N PHE A 81 -18.97 -6.81 11.68
CA PHE A 81 -18.16 -5.60 11.77
C PHE A 81 -17.91 -5.18 13.22
N GLN A 82 -16.71 -5.47 13.71
CA GLN A 82 -16.22 -4.96 14.98
C GLN A 82 -15.63 -3.56 14.78
N ARG A 83 -15.96 -2.60 15.65
CA ARG A 83 -15.48 -1.20 15.56
C ARG A 83 -15.82 -0.53 14.21
N PRO A 84 -17.10 -0.50 13.81
CA PRO A 84 -17.52 -0.05 12.47
C PRO A 84 -17.02 1.37 12.13
N GLY A 85 -16.99 2.30 13.10
CA GLY A 85 -16.49 3.65 12.87
C GLY A 85 -15.04 3.69 12.36
N LEU A 86 -14.12 2.93 12.97
CA LEU A 86 -12.73 2.86 12.51
C LEU A 86 -12.59 2.12 11.18
N GLN A 87 -13.46 1.14 10.90
CA GLN A 87 -13.48 0.47 9.60
C GLN A 87 -13.96 1.41 8.49
N ILE A 88 -14.94 2.27 8.76
CA ILE A 88 -15.41 3.32 7.83
C ILE A 88 -14.29 4.34 7.59
N VAL A 89 -13.65 4.86 8.64
CA VAL A 89 -12.51 5.78 8.49
C VAL A 89 -11.40 5.15 7.66
N ARG A 90 -11.05 3.89 7.93
CA ARG A 90 -10.06 3.13 7.15
C ARG A 90 -10.46 3.01 5.67
N ALA A 91 -11.73 2.71 5.38
CA ALA A 91 -12.23 2.63 4.02
C ALA A 91 -12.23 3.99 3.31
N LEU A 92 -12.58 5.08 4.02
CA LEU A 92 -12.53 6.45 3.50
C LEU A 92 -11.10 6.87 3.14
N LEU A 93 -10.13 6.54 4.00
CA LEU A 93 -8.71 6.81 3.73
C LEU A 93 -8.22 6.03 2.51
N LEU A 94 -8.61 4.75 2.36
CA LEU A 94 -8.25 3.99 1.16
C LEU A 94 -8.93 4.54 -0.11
N THR A 95 -10.20 4.98 0.00
CA THR A 95 -10.94 5.57 -1.11
C THR A 95 -10.30 6.87 -1.56
N THR A 96 -9.97 7.74 -0.62
CA THR A 96 -9.25 9.00 -0.85
C THR A 96 -7.89 8.73 -1.49
N MET A 97 -7.13 7.76 -0.96
CA MET A 97 -5.85 7.34 -1.52
C MET A 97 -6.01 6.91 -2.98
N THR A 98 -7.03 6.09 -3.29
CA THR A 98 -7.25 5.56 -4.63
C THR A 98 -7.67 6.65 -5.62
N LEU A 99 -8.67 7.46 -5.25
CA LEU A 99 -9.14 8.56 -6.09
C LEU A 99 -8.02 9.55 -6.39
N ALA A 100 -7.23 9.92 -5.38
CA ALA A 100 -6.09 10.81 -5.55
C ALA A 100 -4.99 10.16 -6.41
N ASN A 101 -4.71 8.87 -6.23
CA ASN A 101 -3.74 8.13 -7.05
C ASN A 101 -4.14 8.08 -8.52
N PHE A 102 -5.37 7.66 -8.81
CA PHE A 102 -5.85 7.51 -10.19
C PHE A 102 -6.00 8.89 -10.86
N SER A 103 -6.43 9.90 -10.12
CA SER A 103 -6.44 11.29 -10.62
C SER A 103 -5.03 11.80 -10.89
N ALA A 104 -4.03 11.43 -10.08
CA ALA A 104 -2.63 11.77 -10.36
C ALA A 104 -2.11 11.05 -11.60
N LEU A 105 -2.38 9.76 -11.74
CA LEU A 105 -1.97 8.92 -12.87
C LEU A 105 -2.54 9.39 -14.21
N TYR A 106 -3.71 10.02 -14.22
CA TYR A 106 -4.27 10.63 -15.43
C TYR A 106 -3.31 11.68 -16.04
N TYR A 107 -2.60 12.45 -15.21
CA TYR A 107 -1.71 13.52 -15.67
C TYR A 107 -0.22 13.17 -15.62
N LEU A 108 0.18 12.28 -14.71
CA LEU A 108 1.58 11.97 -14.42
C LEU A 108 1.99 10.60 -14.96
N GLN A 109 3.29 10.39 -15.10
CA GLN A 109 3.83 9.07 -15.41
C GLN A 109 3.65 8.12 -14.22
N VAL A 110 3.43 6.83 -14.49
CA VAL A 110 3.24 5.80 -13.45
C VAL A 110 4.45 5.76 -12.50
N ALA A 111 5.66 5.93 -13.06
CA ALA A 111 6.90 5.98 -12.30
C ALA A 111 6.99 7.19 -11.35
N GLU A 112 6.49 8.36 -11.74
CA GLU A 112 6.50 9.56 -10.88
C GLU A 112 5.58 9.37 -9.67
N VAL A 113 4.34 8.92 -9.91
CA VAL A 113 3.36 8.65 -8.85
C VAL A 113 3.90 7.59 -7.88
N THR A 114 4.47 6.50 -8.41
CA THR A 114 5.07 5.42 -7.60
C THR A 114 6.24 5.92 -6.77
N SER A 115 7.12 6.74 -7.35
CA SER A 115 8.29 7.29 -6.66
C SER A 115 7.92 8.24 -5.53
N ILE A 116 6.88 9.07 -5.72
CA ILE A 116 6.30 9.90 -4.65
C ILE A 116 5.68 9.00 -3.57
N GLY A 117 4.98 7.93 -3.95
CA GLY A 117 4.40 6.94 -3.04
C GLY A 117 5.43 6.28 -2.11
N PHE A 118 6.67 6.10 -2.57
CA PHE A 118 7.77 5.56 -1.75
C PHE A 118 8.22 6.48 -0.61
N LEU A 119 7.68 7.70 -0.50
CA LEU A 119 7.84 8.53 0.70
C LEU A 119 7.01 7.99 1.90
N ALA A 120 6.03 7.10 1.66
CA ALA A 120 5.13 6.59 2.70
C ALA A 120 5.82 6.05 3.97
N PRO A 121 6.90 5.24 3.91
CA PRO A 121 7.56 4.73 5.13
C PRO A 121 8.10 5.85 6.03
N MET A 122 8.54 6.96 5.45
CA MET A 122 9.05 8.12 6.19
C MET A 122 7.91 8.88 6.86
N VAL A 123 6.81 9.09 6.14
CA VAL A 123 5.59 9.69 6.71
C VAL A 123 5.01 8.82 7.81
N ILE A 124 4.94 7.50 7.62
CA ILE A 124 4.49 6.55 8.64
C ILE A 124 5.37 6.65 9.90
N THR A 125 6.69 6.82 9.73
CA THR A 125 7.62 6.98 10.85
C THR A 125 7.37 8.28 11.61
N LEU A 126 7.15 9.39 10.89
CA LEU A 126 6.83 10.68 11.49
C LEU A 126 5.47 10.66 12.22
N LEU A 127 4.44 10.09 11.59
CA LEU A 127 3.12 9.95 12.18
C LEU A 127 3.12 9.00 13.38
N SER A 128 3.91 7.92 13.35
CA SER A 128 4.04 7.00 14.49
C SER A 128 4.52 7.73 15.75
N VAL A 129 5.32 8.78 15.61
CA VAL A 129 5.79 9.57 16.77
C VAL A 129 4.71 10.46 17.34
N ILE A 130 3.86 11.03 16.49
CA ILE A 130 2.72 11.84 16.93
C ILE A 130 1.69 10.95 17.63
N PHE A 131 1.39 9.78 17.07
CA PHE A 131 0.33 8.90 17.59
C PHE A 131 0.78 7.93 18.70
N LEU A 132 2.05 7.51 18.72
CA LEU A 132 2.59 6.56 19.71
C LEU A 132 3.54 7.23 20.71
N HIS A 133 3.79 8.54 20.61
CA HIS A 133 4.71 9.29 21.47
C HIS A 133 6.14 8.71 21.54
N GLU A 134 6.58 8.06 20.46
CA GLU A 134 7.92 7.48 20.35
C GLU A 134 9.00 8.57 20.14
N LYS A 135 10.21 8.38 20.67
CA LYS A 135 11.33 9.31 20.43
C LYS A 135 12.04 8.99 19.12
N ILE A 136 12.16 9.97 18.22
CA ILE A 136 12.94 9.83 16.98
C ILE A 136 14.39 10.26 17.22
N GLY A 137 15.36 9.40 16.91
CA GLY A 137 16.76 9.79 16.88
C GLY A 137 17.11 10.66 15.67
N ILE A 138 18.07 11.58 15.82
CA ILE A 138 18.51 12.54 14.79
C ILE A 138 18.77 11.89 13.42
N ARG A 139 19.34 10.68 13.39
CA ARG A 139 19.64 9.95 12.15
C ARG A 139 18.39 9.59 11.34
N ARG A 140 17.27 9.29 12.02
CA ARG A 140 15.99 9.03 11.33
C ARG A 140 15.41 10.33 10.79
N VAL A 141 15.52 11.44 11.52
CA VAL A 141 15.09 12.78 11.04
C VAL A 141 15.85 13.16 9.77
N VAL A 142 17.18 12.99 9.76
CA VAL A 142 18.00 13.24 8.56
C VAL A 142 17.53 12.40 7.38
N ALA A 143 17.26 11.11 7.58
CA ALA A 143 16.76 10.24 6.51
C ALA A 143 15.41 10.70 5.95
N ILE A 144 14.50 11.16 6.81
CA ILE A 144 13.20 11.72 6.40
C ILE A 144 13.40 12.99 5.57
N VAL A 145 14.27 13.90 6.02
CA VAL A 145 14.58 15.14 5.28
C VAL A 145 15.20 14.82 3.92
N VAL A 146 16.18 13.91 3.85
CA VAL A 146 16.83 13.51 2.58
C VAL A 146 15.82 12.87 1.63
N GLY A 147 14.92 12.01 2.12
CA GLY A 147 13.87 11.45 1.28
C GLY A 147 12.87 12.49 0.79
N PHE A 148 12.53 13.49 1.61
CA PHE A 148 11.72 14.63 1.18
C PHE A 148 12.41 15.45 0.08
N LEU A 149 13.72 15.69 0.19
CA LEU A 149 14.51 16.32 -0.89
C LEU A 149 14.45 15.49 -2.18
N GLY A 150 14.48 14.15 -2.07
CA GLY A 150 14.26 13.27 -3.22
C GLY A 150 12.91 13.51 -3.92
N VAL A 151 11.83 13.76 -3.15
CA VAL A 151 10.53 14.13 -3.72
C VAL A 151 10.52 15.52 -4.34
N LEU A 152 11.28 16.48 -3.79
CA LEU A 152 11.45 17.79 -4.44
C LEU A 152 12.20 17.69 -5.77
N LEU A 153 13.14 16.74 -5.91
CA LEU A 153 13.80 16.45 -7.18
C LEU A 153 12.82 15.86 -8.20
N ILE A 154 11.89 15.00 -7.77
CA ILE A 154 10.85 14.45 -8.66
C ILE A 154 9.87 15.56 -9.08
N THR A 155 9.43 16.40 -8.14
CA THR A 155 8.36 17.36 -8.38
C THR A 155 8.82 18.68 -9.01
N GLN A 156 10.11 19.01 -8.89
CA GLN A 156 10.74 20.21 -9.47
C GLN A 156 9.90 21.50 -9.36
N PRO A 157 9.43 21.88 -8.16
CA PRO A 157 8.59 23.04 -8.00
C PRO A 157 9.31 24.30 -8.49
N GLY A 158 8.67 25.08 -9.36
CA GLY A 158 9.21 26.35 -9.87
C GLY A 158 10.17 26.24 -11.07
N PHE A 159 10.46 25.03 -11.57
CA PHE A 159 11.35 24.82 -12.72
C PHE A 159 10.61 24.46 -14.02
N GLY A 160 9.33 24.80 -14.13
CA GLY A 160 8.50 24.63 -15.35
C GLY A 160 7.91 23.24 -15.58
N SER A 161 8.43 22.20 -14.91
CA SER A 161 7.97 20.81 -14.99
C SER A 161 6.97 20.41 -13.89
N PHE A 162 6.67 21.31 -12.95
CA PHE A 162 5.72 21.05 -11.89
C PHE A 162 4.28 20.98 -12.43
N HIS A 163 3.62 19.85 -12.24
CA HIS A 163 2.20 19.68 -12.52
C HIS A 163 1.40 19.59 -11.21
N PRO A 164 0.27 20.31 -11.04
CA PRO A 164 -0.53 20.28 -9.81
C PRO A 164 -0.98 18.88 -9.37
N ALA A 165 -1.09 17.93 -10.29
CA ALA A 165 -1.40 16.52 -10.00
C ALA A 165 -0.39 15.85 -9.06
N MET A 166 0.83 16.39 -8.91
CA MET A 166 1.80 15.91 -7.92
C MET A 166 1.28 16.09 -6.48
N LEU A 167 0.44 17.10 -6.24
CA LEU A 167 -0.25 17.27 -4.95
C LEU A 167 -1.25 16.15 -4.70
N LEU A 168 -1.89 15.61 -5.75
CA LEU A 168 -2.77 14.45 -5.63
C LEU A 168 -1.98 13.18 -5.32
N ALA A 169 -0.79 13.00 -5.91
CA ALA A 169 0.11 11.90 -5.56
C ALA A 169 0.57 11.99 -4.09
N LEU A 170 0.92 13.19 -3.62
CA LEU A 170 1.24 13.44 -2.21
C LEU A 170 0.04 13.18 -1.29
N ALA A 171 -1.15 13.65 -1.64
CA ALA A 171 -2.38 13.39 -0.88
C ALA A 171 -2.70 11.90 -0.81
N SER A 172 -2.48 11.17 -1.92
CA SER A 172 -2.61 9.72 -1.96
C SER A 172 -1.64 9.04 -0.98
N MET A 173 -0.36 9.41 -1.03
CA MET A 173 0.68 8.88 -0.16
C MET A 173 0.40 9.18 1.33
N LEU A 174 -0.03 10.40 1.66
CA LEU A 174 -0.41 10.79 3.03
C LEU A 174 -1.61 9.99 3.54
N SER A 175 -2.67 9.90 2.72
CA SER A 175 -3.87 9.10 3.05
C SER A 175 -3.52 7.62 3.22
N GLY A 176 -2.64 7.09 2.36
CA GLY A 176 -2.09 5.75 2.44
C GLY A 176 -1.30 5.50 3.73
N ALA A 177 -0.47 6.45 4.17
CA ALA A 177 0.28 6.36 5.42
C ALA A 177 -0.64 6.26 6.65
N VAL A 178 -1.67 7.13 6.73
CA VAL A 178 -2.66 7.08 7.82
C VAL A 178 -3.47 5.79 7.74
N TYR A 179 -3.89 5.38 6.54
CA TYR A 179 -4.56 4.09 6.31
C TYR A 179 -3.73 2.92 6.83
N THR A 180 -2.42 2.89 6.58
CA THR A 180 -1.52 1.84 7.07
C THR A 180 -1.48 1.80 8.59
N LEU A 181 -1.42 2.96 9.25
CA LEU A 181 -1.44 3.03 10.72
C LEU A 181 -2.76 2.53 11.31
N VAL A 182 -3.90 2.97 10.77
CA VAL A 182 -5.23 2.51 11.20
C VAL A 182 -5.37 1.00 10.96
N THR A 183 -4.90 0.51 9.82
CA THR A 183 -4.90 -0.94 9.50
C THR A 183 -4.08 -1.72 10.51
N ARG A 184 -2.86 -1.26 10.85
CA ARG A 184 -2.00 -1.89 11.85
C ARG A 184 -2.68 -1.94 13.23
N TYR A 185 -3.39 -0.88 13.60
CA TYR A 185 -4.15 -0.84 14.86
C TYR A 185 -5.34 -1.83 14.86
N LEU A 186 -6.06 -1.97 13.74
CA LEU A 186 -7.21 -2.87 13.65
C LEU A 186 -6.82 -4.35 13.47
N ALA A 187 -5.70 -4.65 12.83
CA ALA A 187 -5.28 -6.01 12.47
C ALA A 187 -5.16 -6.96 13.67
N THR A 188 -4.88 -6.44 14.88
CA THR A 188 -4.79 -7.25 16.11
C THR A 188 -6.08 -7.27 16.93
N ARG A 189 -7.12 -6.55 16.50
CA ARG A 189 -8.34 -6.27 17.29
C ARG A 189 -9.64 -6.62 16.59
N VAL A 190 -9.58 -6.95 15.31
CA VAL A 190 -10.75 -7.21 14.45
C VAL A 190 -10.53 -8.47 13.64
N ASN A 191 -11.60 -9.22 13.37
CA ASN A 191 -11.57 -10.38 12.50
C ASN A 191 -10.98 -10.04 11.10
N PRO A 192 -9.97 -10.78 10.60
CA PRO A 192 -9.37 -10.53 9.29
C PRO A 192 -10.36 -10.53 8.11
N GLY A 193 -11.37 -11.41 8.13
CA GLY A 193 -12.41 -11.44 7.11
C GLY A 193 -13.24 -10.16 7.07
N SER A 194 -13.60 -9.62 8.25
CA SER A 194 -14.29 -8.33 8.36
C SER A 194 -13.45 -7.19 7.81
N LEU A 195 -12.14 -7.21 8.07
CA LEU A 195 -11.21 -6.20 7.54
C LEU A 195 -11.05 -6.23 6.02
N VAL A 196 -11.25 -7.38 5.38
CA VAL A 196 -11.19 -7.52 3.92
C VAL A 196 -12.53 -7.09 3.31
N ILE A 197 -13.65 -7.56 3.85
CA ILE A 197 -14.99 -7.24 3.33
C ILE A 197 -15.30 -5.75 3.46
N SER A 198 -15.08 -5.14 4.63
CA SER A 198 -15.38 -3.70 4.83
C SER A 198 -14.59 -2.81 3.88
N LEU A 199 -13.35 -3.19 3.59
CA LEU A 199 -12.44 -2.42 2.77
C LEU A 199 -12.86 -2.36 1.29
N ALA A 200 -13.61 -3.36 0.83
CA ALA A 200 -14.17 -3.38 -0.52
C ALA A 200 -15.64 -2.91 -0.53
N ALA A 201 -16.45 -3.32 0.46
CA ALA A 201 -17.87 -3.00 0.52
C ALA A 201 -18.16 -1.52 0.79
N VAL A 202 -17.46 -0.91 1.76
CA VAL A 202 -17.72 0.49 2.13
C VAL A 202 -17.42 1.43 0.96
N PRO A 203 -16.26 1.36 0.28
CA PRO A 203 -16.01 2.20 -0.89
C PRO A 203 -16.96 1.91 -2.07
N SER A 204 -17.31 0.63 -2.30
CA SER A 204 -18.25 0.25 -3.35
C SER A 204 -19.61 0.93 -3.17
N LEU A 205 -20.10 1.03 -1.94
CA LEU A 205 -21.35 1.73 -1.62
C LEU A 205 -21.17 3.25 -1.61
N LEU A 206 -20.08 3.74 -1.03
CA LEU A 206 -19.79 5.17 -0.91
C LEU A 206 -19.70 5.88 -2.27
N LEU A 207 -19.17 5.20 -3.28
CA LEU A 207 -19.00 5.77 -4.61
C LEU A 207 -20.27 5.67 -5.47
N VAL A 208 -21.35 4.99 -5.04
CA VAL A 208 -22.59 4.90 -5.84
C VAL A 208 -23.25 6.26 -6.09
N PRO A 209 -23.47 7.13 -5.08
CA PRO A 209 -24.15 8.41 -5.30
C PRO A 209 -23.51 9.30 -6.38
N PRO A 210 -22.17 9.55 -6.41
CA PRO A 210 -21.59 10.36 -7.48
C PRO A 210 -21.66 9.71 -8.86
N LEU A 211 -21.79 8.38 -8.98
CA LEU A 211 -21.93 7.72 -10.28
C LEU A 211 -23.19 8.13 -11.02
N PHE A 212 -24.30 8.43 -10.34
CA PHE A 212 -25.51 8.92 -11.02
C PHE A 212 -25.28 10.22 -11.81
N ILE A 213 -24.21 10.96 -11.50
CA ILE A 213 -23.84 12.22 -12.16
C ILE A 213 -22.78 11.97 -13.23
N VAL A 214 -21.77 11.15 -12.94
CA VAL A 214 -20.57 11.02 -13.78
C VAL A 214 -20.56 9.78 -14.68
N TRP A 215 -21.50 8.84 -14.52
CA TRP A 215 -21.47 7.55 -15.22
C TRP A 215 -21.37 7.69 -16.73
N GLN A 216 -20.42 6.97 -17.32
CA GLN A 216 -20.28 6.81 -18.76
C GLN A 216 -20.22 5.34 -19.11
N THR A 217 -21.13 4.86 -19.94
CA THR A 217 -21.11 3.45 -20.34
C THR A 217 -19.81 3.13 -21.09
N PRO A 218 -19.03 2.12 -20.66
CA PRO A 218 -17.78 1.78 -21.32
C PRO A 218 -18.00 1.47 -22.80
N SER A 219 -17.25 2.18 -23.64
CA SER A 219 -17.49 2.25 -25.09
C SER A 219 -17.10 1.00 -25.88
N SER A 220 -16.26 0.12 -25.31
CA SER A 220 -15.76 -1.07 -26.00
C SER A 220 -15.54 -2.26 -25.06
N PRO A 221 -15.55 -3.50 -25.59
CA PRO A 221 -15.20 -4.70 -24.82
C PRO A 221 -13.79 -4.64 -24.20
N LEU A 222 -12.86 -3.91 -24.82
CA LEU A 222 -11.51 -3.73 -24.30
C LEU A 222 -11.50 -2.90 -23.01
N VAL A 223 -12.32 -1.84 -22.93
CA VAL A 223 -12.46 -1.03 -21.70
C VAL A 223 -13.08 -1.88 -20.59
N TRP A 224 -14.11 -2.67 -20.90
CA TRP A 224 -14.68 -3.64 -19.96
C TRP A 224 -13.64 -4.64 -19.44
N ALA A 225 -12.84 -5.22 -20.34
CA ALA A 225 -11.77 -6.15 -19.97
C ALA A 225 -10.71 -5.47 -19.08
N GLY A 226 -10.34 -4.22 -19.39
CA GLY A 226 -9.42 -3.42 -18.59
C GLY A 226 -9.94 -3.14 -17.17
N LEU A 227 -11.22 -2.78 -17.03
CA LEU A 227 -11.86 -2.58 -15.73
C LEU A 227 -11.87 -3.87 -14.90
N ILE A 228 -12.26 -4.99 -15.51
CA ILE A 228 -12.26 -6.31 -14.86
C ILE A 228 -10.85 -6.71 -14.42
N PHE A 229 -9.87 -6.59 -15.32
CA PHE A 229 -8.48 -6.90 -15.04
C PHE A 229 -7.91 -6.04 -13.91
N MET A 230 -8.11 -4.72 -13.95
CA MET A 230 -7.63 -3.79 -12.92
C MET A 230 -8.20 -4.15 -11.54
N GLY A 231 -9.51 -4.41 -11.46
CA GLY A 231 -10.13 -4.87 -10.22
C GLY A 231 -9.53 -6.19 -9.75
N ALA A 232 -9.42 -7.18 -10.63
CA ALA A 232 -8.87 -8.48 -10.28
C ALA A 232 -7.39 -8.43 -9.84
N ALA A 233 -6.58 -7.63 -10.52
CA ALA A 233 -5.20 -7.36 -10.18
C ALA A 233 -5.08 -6.74 -8.78
N GLY A 234 -6.00 -5.85 -8.40
CA GLY A 234 -6.01 -5.25 -7.06
C GLY A 234 -6.19 -6.29 -5.96
N GLY A 235 -7.22 -7.13 -6.09
CA GLY A 235 -7.52 -8.18 -5.12
C GLY A 235 -6.40 -9.23 -5.06
N PHE A 236 -5.94 -9.68 -6.23
CA PHE A 236 -4.88 -10.67 -6.33
C PHE A 236 -3.53 -10.15 -5.80
N GLY A 237 -3.16 -8.90 -6.12
CA GLY A 237 -1.95 -8.26 -5.62
C GLY A 237 -1.94 -8.18 -4.09
N HIS A 238 -3.05 -7.75 -3.48
CA HIS A 238 -3.17 -7.76 -2.02
C HIS A 238 -3.13 -9.16 -1.41
N PHE A 239 -3.73 -10.16 -2.07
CA PHE A 239 -3.62 -11.56 -1.65
C PHE A 239 -2.17 -12.06 -1.64
N LEU A 240 -1.39 -11.71 -2.67
CA LEU A 240 0.03 -12.04 -2.74
C LEU A 240 0.84 -11.36 -1.62
N VAL A 241 0.59 -10.08 -1.34
CA VAL A 241 1.21 -9.37 -0.20
C VAL A 241 0.88 -10.04 1.13
N MET A 242 -0.40 -10.38 1.36
CA MET A 242 -0.82 -11.09 2.57
C MET A 242 -0.10 -12.45 2.68
N THR A 243 0.02 -13.16 1.57
CA THR A 243 0.72 -14.45 1.51
C THR A 243 2.21 -14.30 1.85
N ALA A 244 2.88 -13.28 1.31
CA ALA A 244 4.27 -12.98 1.64
C ALA A 244 4.45 -12.72 3.15
N HIS A 245 3.52 -11.97 3.77
CA HIS A 245 3.55 -11.68 5.20
C HIS A 245 3.29 -12.88 6.11
N ARG A 246 2.75 -14.00 5.60
CA ARG A 246 2.66 -15.25 6.36
C ARG A 246 4.04 -15.89 6.60
N PHE A 247 5.03 -15.56 5.76
CA PHE A 247 6.35 -16.17 5.78
C PHE A 247 7.45 -15.20 6.26
N ALA A 248 7.21 -13.89 6.27
CA ALA A 248 8.17 -12.90 6.73
C ALA A 248 7.51 -11.62 7.25
N THR A 249 8.20 -10.94 8.18
CA THR A 249 7.69 -9.69 8.77
C THR A 249 7.69 -8.54 7.75
N ALA A 250 6.85 -7.53 7.99
CA ALA A 250 6.82 -6.32 7.17
C ALA A 250 8.18 -5.61 7.11
N ALA A 251 8.88 -5.54 8.25
CA ALA A 251 10.22 -4.97 8.30
C ALA A 251 11.21 -5.74 7.41
N THR A 252 11.12 -7.07 7.35
CA THR A 252 11.98 -7.93 6.51
C THR A 252 11.71 -7.71 5.02
N LEU A 253 10.44 -7.59 4.63
CA LEU A 253 10.00 -7.52 3.24
C LEU A 253 10.04 -6.11 2.62
N ALA A 254 9.97 -5.06 3.44
CA ALA A 254 9.89 -3.68 2.98
C ALA A 254 10.93 -3.26 1.91
N PRO A 255 12.22 -3.64 2.00
CA PRO A 255 13.22 -3.30 0.97
C PRO A 255 12.89 -3.82 -0.43
N TYR A 256 12.25 -4.97 -0.51
CA TYR A 256 11.97 -5.64 -1.79
C TYR A 256 10.77 -5.01 -2.51
N GLY A 257 9.92 -4.27 -1.79
CA GLY A 257 8.80 -3.54 -2.40
C GLY A 257 9.24 -2.47 -3.40
N TYR A 258 10.44 -1.90 -3.23
CA TYR A 258 10.98 -0.88 -4.14
C TYR A 258 11.22 -1.40 -5.57
N VAL A 259 11.28 -2.72 -5.77
CA VAL A 259 11.37 -3.35 -7.10
C VAL A 259 10.16 -3.02 -7.97
N GLN A 260 9.02 -2.64 -7.37
CA GLN A 260 7.84 -2.16 -8.11
C GLN A 260 8.20 -1.01 -9.07
N LEU A 261 9.14 -0.12 -8.73
CA LEU A 261 9.52 0.98 -9.61
C LEU A 261 10.01 0.50 -10.97
N ILE A 262 10.81 -0.57 -11.00
CA ILE A 262 11.32 -1.15 -12.25
C ILE A 262 10.14 -1.55 -13.15
N TRP A 263 9.15 -2.22 -12.59
CA TRP A 263 7.95 -2.64 -13.32
C TRP A 263 7.10 -1.47 -13.77
N THR A 264 6.96 -0.42 -12.95
CA THR A 264 6.20 0.78 -13.33
C THR A 264 6.85 1.59 -14.44
N VAL A 265 8.20 1.60 -14.51
CA VAL A 265 8.94 2.22 -15.63
C VAL A 265 8.75 1.39 -16.89
N ILE A 266 8.89 0.07 -16.81
CA ILE A 266 8.71 -0.83 -17.95
C ILE A 266 7.28 -0.73 -18.49
N SER A 267 6.26 -0.84 -17.62
CA SER A 267 4.86 -0.80 -18.04
C SER A 267 4.46 0.59 -18.55
N GLY A 268 4.97 1.66 -17.94
CA GLY A 268 4.80 3.03 -18.42
C GLY A 268 5.34 3.21 -19.84
N TYR A 269 6.55 2.73 -20.10
CA TYR A 269 7.16 2.79 -21.43
C TYR A 269 6.40 1.94 -22.45
N LEU A 270 6.07 0.69 -22.12
CA LEU A 270 5.41 -0.23 -23.06
C LEU A 270 3.99 0.20 -23.46
N VAL A 271 3.25 0.84 -22.55
CA VAL A 271 1.85 1.19 -22.78
C VAL A 271 1.68 2.65 -23.22
N PHE A 272 2.49 3.57 -22.71
CA PHE A 272 2.34 5.01 -22.94
C PHE A 272 3.51 5.66 -23.66
N ALA A 273 4.58 4.90 -23.97
CA ALA A 273 5.87 5.45 -24.40
C ALA A 273 6.46 6.48 -23.41
N ASP A 274 6.06 6.38 -22.14
CA ASP A 274 6.53 7.25 -21.06
C ASP A 274 8.00 6.90 -20.72
N ILE A 275 8.91 7.85 -20.93
CA ILE A 275 10.29 7.76 -20.47
C ILE A 275 10.43 8.66 -19.23
N PRO A 276 10.77 8.11 -18.05
CA PRO A 276 11.00 8.91 -16.86
C PRO A 276 12.14 9.90 -17.05
N SER A 277 11.94 11.12 -16.57
CA SER A 277 13.01 12.12 -16.58
C SER A 277 14.20 11.66 -15.71
N ILE A 278 15.39 12.17 -16.01
CA ILE A 278 16.58 11.91 -15.18
C ILE A 278 16.36 12.34 -13.72
N TRP A 279 15.57 13.40 -13.49
CA TRP A 279 15.23 13.91 -12.17
C TRP A 279 14.28 12.99 -11.42
N THR A 280 13.32 12.38 -12.11
CA THR A 280 12.46 11.32 -11.56
C THR A 280 13.31 10.14 -11.09
N LEU A 281 14.28 9.71 -11.89
CA LEU A 281 15.17 8.58 -11.54
C LEU A 281 16.10 8.91 -10.37
N ILE A 282 16.75 10.09 -10.38
CA ILE A 282 17.62 10.54 -9.29
C ILE A 282 16.81 10.68 -8.00
N GLY A 283 15.68 11.37 -8.06
CA GLY A 283 14.82 11.59 -6.90
C GLY A 283 14.27 10.27 -6.34
N ALA A 284 13.83 9.34 -7.20
CA ALA A 284 13.42 8.01 -6.78
C ALA A 284 14.57 7.24 -6.09
N GLY A 285 15.79 7.31 -6.63
CA GLY A 285 16.99 6.75 -6.02
C GLY A 285 17.25 7.30 -4.61
N VAL A 286 17.12 8.62 -4.43
CA VAL A 286 17.27 9.29 -3.13
C VAL A 286 16.19 8.85 -2.13
N VAL A 287 14.93 8.76 -2.56
CA VAL A 287 13.81 8.30 -1.73
C VAL A 287 14.02 6.85 -1.29
N ILE A 288 14.36 5.96 -2.24
CA ILE A 288 14.61 4.54 -1.96
C ILE A 288 15.79 4.37 -1.01
N ALA A 289 16.92 5.04 -1.26
CA ALA A 289 18.10 4.97 -0.40
C ALA A 289 17.79 5.43 1.03
N SER A 290 17.04 6.52 1.17
CA SER A 290 16.62 7.05 2.47
C SER A 290 15.66 6.10 3.19
N GLY A 291 14.72 5.49 2.47
CA GLY A 291 13.78 4.51 3.03
C GLY A 291 14.48 3.23 3.47
N LEU A 292 15.42 2.72 2.67
CA LEU A 292 16.27 1.58 3.02
C LEU A 292 17.14 1.87 4.24
N TYR A 293 17.73 3.07 4.31
CA TYR A 293 18.48 3.50 5.49
C TYR A 293 17.60 3.51 6.74
N LEU A 294 16.40 4.08 6.66
CA LEU A 294 15.46 4.14 7.78
C LEU A 294 15.12 2.75 8.32
N LEU A 295 14.78 1.82 7.42
CA LEU A 295 14.50 0.42 7.74
C LEU A 295 15.72 -0.28 8.36
N HIS A 296 16.91 -0.06 7.82
CA HIS A 296 18.13 -0.62 8.37
C HIS A 296 18.38 -0.12 9.81
N ARG A 297 18.19 1.19 10.06
CA ARG A 297 18.36 1.76 11.40
C ARG A 297 17.34 1.22 12.40
N GLU A 298 16.09 1.01 11.99
CA GLU A 298 15.07 0.40 12.83
C GLU A 298 15.46 -1.02 13.27
N ARG A 299 15.96 -1.84 12.34
CA ARG A 299 16.46 -3.19 12.65
C ARG A 299 17.64 -3.17 13.63
N VAL A 300 18.60 -2.26 13.45
CA VAL A 300 19.78 -2.16 14.32
C VAL A 300 19.40 -1.74 15.74
N VAL A 301 18.45 -0.80 15.90
CA VAL A 301 17.98 -0.36 17.23
C VAL A 301 17.28 -1.51 17.96
N HIS A 302 16.32 -2.19 17.32
CA HIS A 302 15.63 -3.32 17.93
C HIS A 302 16.56 -4.50 18.24
N ALA A 303 17.58 -4.75 17.42
CA ALA A 303 18.58 -5.78 17.72
C ALA A 303 19.38 -5.45 18.98
N ARG A 304 19.74 -4.16 19.18
CA ARG A 304 20.46 -3.71 20.38
C ARG A 304 19.60 -3.79 21.63
N GLU A 305 18.34 -3.35 21.56
CA GLU A 305 17.38 -3.44 22.67
C GLU A 305 17.19 -4.89 23.13
N ARG A 306 17.03 -5.82 22.17
CA ARG A 306 16.93 -7.26 22.47
C ARG A 306 18.20 -7.83 23.08
N ALA A 307 19.37 -7.46 22.56
CA ALA A 307 20.66 -7.91 23.11
C ALA A 307 20.90 -7.38 24.53
N ALA A 308 20.40 -6.17 24.85
CA ALA A 308 20.44 -5.63 26.21
C ALA A 308 19.47 -6.37 27.14
N ALA A 309 18.25 -6.66 26.69
CA ALA A 309 17.26 -7.40 27.46
C ALA A 309 17.67 -8.86 27.75
N ALA A 310 18.42 -9.50 26.85
CA ALA A 310 18.92 -10.86 27.04
C ALA A 310 20.15 -10.96 27.98
N ARG A 311 20.70 -9.82 28.42
CA ARG A 311 21.82 -9.75 29.38
C ARG A 311 21.37 -9.51 30.83
N ILE A 312 20.07 -9.30 31.04
CA ILE A 312 19.41 -9.14 32.34
C ILE A 312 18.75 -10.46 32.70
#